data_AF-A0A519YQP9-F1
#
_entry.id   AF-A0A519YQP9-F1
#
_cell.length_a   1.000
_cell.length_b   1.000
_cell.length_c   1.000
_cell.angle_alpha   90.00
_cell.angle_beta   90.00
_cell.angle_gamma   90.00
#
_symmetry.space_group_name_H-M   'P 1'
#
loop_
_entity.id
_entity.type
_entity.pdbx_description
1 polymer ?
#
loop_
_entity_poly.entity_id
_entity_poly.type
_entity_poly.pdbx_seq_one_letter_code
_entity_poly.pdbx_strand_id
1 'polypeptide(L)'
;MRYFLLAGLVVAAASASAQTAPVWNTSLPVALAQAQATQKPVLAVFSGSDWCKPCLTLKQAAVDQPEFTRFAQDKLVLARFDFSRNKKNRLSAE
;
A
#
# COMPACT_ATOMS: atom_id res chain seq x y z
N MET A 1 9.48 57.88 16.97
CA MET A 1 10.15 57.32 15.77
C MET A 1 11.08 56.21 16.21
N ARG A 2 10.68 54.94 16.04
CA ARG A 2 11.52 53.72 15.94
C ARG A 2 10.58 52.54 16.13
N TYR A 3 9.89 52.20 15.04
CA TYR A 3 9.12 50.96 14.95
C TYR A 3 10.09 49.79 15.15
N PHE A 4 9.80 48.96 16.15
CA PHE A 4 10.45 47.68 16.37
C PHE A 4 10.17 46.77 15.17
N LEU A 5 11.15 46.65 14.27
CA LEU A 5 11.14 45.66 13.18
C LEU A 5 11.65 44.33 13.73
N LEU A 6 10.76 43.55 14.33
CA LEU A 6 10.96 42.12 14.53
C LEU A 6 10.51 41.40 13.26
N ALA A 7 11.45 41.25 12.31
CA ALA A 7 11.26 40.38 11.16
C ALA A 7 11.44 38.93 11.59
N GLY A 8 10.35 38.27 11.98
CA GLY A 8 10.32 36.84 12.25
C GLY A 8 10.42 36.06 10.94
N LEU A 9 11.56 35.41 10.70
CA LEU A 9 11.74 34.47 9.61
C LEU A 9 11.01 33.17 9.96
N VAL A 10 9.77 33.01 9.49
CA VAL A 10 9.02 31.76 9.60
C VAL A 10 9.61 30.77 8.60
N VAL A 11 10.46 29.87 9.08
CA VAL A 11 10.95 28.72 8.29
C VAL A 11 9.84 27.68 8.25
N ALA A 12 9.11 27.61 7.14
CA ALA A 12 8.15 26.53 6.88
C ALA A 12 8.92 25.24 6.56
N ALA A 13 9.08 24.36 7.54
CA ALA A 13 9.61 23.02 7.32
C ALA A 13 8.58 22.19 6.54
N ALA A 14 8.80 22.00 5.24
CA ALA A 14 8.04 21.07 4.42
C ALA A 14 8.42 19.64 4.83
N SER A 15 7.59 19.00 5.65
CA SER A 15 7.73 17.59 6.01
C SER A 15 7.44 16.74 4.77
N ALA A 16 8.47 16.27 4.07
CA ALA A 16 8.34 15.23 3.06
C ALA A 16 7.99 13.90 3.77
N SER A 17 6.71 13.52 3.76
CA SER A 17 6.30 12.21 4.27
C SER A 17 6.83 11.13 3.33
N ALA A 18 7.84 10.38 3.78
CA ALA A 18 8.32 9.19 3.10
C ALA A 18 7.16 8.18 2.99
N GLN A 19 6.69 7.92 1.77
CA GLN A 19 5.60 6.98 1.51
C GLN A 19 6.17 5.56 1.59
N THR A 20 6.03 4.90 2.74
CA THR A 20 6.41 3.49 2.88
C THR A 20 5.52 2.64 1.98
N ALA A 21 6.13 1.74 1.20
CA ALA A 21 5.40 0.81 0.36
C ALA A 21 4.42 -0.04 1.20
N PRO A 22 3.21 -0.32 0.68
CA PRO A 22 2.24 -1.13 1.40
C PRO A 22 2.79 -2.55 1.64
N VAL A 23 2.62 -3.06 2.86
CA VAL A 23 2.97 -4.44 3.22
C VAL A 23 1.88 -5.37 2.72
N TRP A 24 2.25 -6.35 1.89
CA TRP A 24 1.34 -7.34 1.31
C TRP A 24 1.57 -8.72 1.92
N ASN A 25 0.52 -9.32 2.48
CA ASN A 25 0.53 -10.71 2.93
C ASN A 25 0.39 -11.68 1.75
N THR A 26 1.09 -12.81 1.81
CA THR A 26 0.95 -13.92 0.84
C THR A 26 0.29 -15.16 1.43
N SER A 27 -0.08 -15.13 2.72
CA SER A 27 -0.82 -16.16 3.42
C SER A 27 -2.13 -15.58 3.93
N LEU A 28 -3.24 -16.25 3.64
CA LEU A 28 -4.56 -15.80 4.07
C LEU A 28 -4.75 -15.90 5.59
N PRO A 29 -4.35 -17.01 6.27
CA PRO A 29 -4.35 -17.08 7.72
C PRO A 29 -3.62 -15.91 8.41
N VAL A 30 -2.44 -15.52 7.91
CA VAL A 30 -1.68 -14.38 8.47
C VAL A 30 -2.44 -13.07 8.28
N ALA A 31 -2.98 -12.83 7.08
CA ALA A 31 -3.78 -11.63 6.80
C ALA A 31 -5.03 -11.55 7.69
N LEU A 32 -5.72 -12.68 7.90
CA LEU A 32 -6.90 -12.74 8.76
C LEU A 32 -6.55 -12.50 10.24
N ALA A 33 -5.45 -13.06 10.74
CA ALA A 33 -4.98 -12.80 12.10
C ALA A 33 -4.64 -11.31 12.29
N GLN A 34 -3.95 -10.70 11.33
CA GLN A 34 -3.65 -9.27 11.34
C GLN A 34 -4.93 -8.42 11.28
N ALA A 35 -5.91 -8.81 10.47
CA ALA A 35 -7.19 -8.13 10.35
C ALA A 35 -7.98 -8.15 11.65
N GLN A 36 -7.99 -9.29 12.35
CA GLN A 36 -8.59 -9.41 13.68
C GLN A 36 -7.89 -8.51 14.69
N ALA A 37 -6.55 -8.54 14.74
CA ALA A 37 -5.76 -7.74 15.68
C ALA A 37 -5.88 -6.23 15.45
N THR A 38 -6.03 -5.80 14.18
CA THR A 38 -6.08 -4.38 13.80
C THR A 38 -7.49 -3.85 13.58
N GLN A 39 -8.51 -4.72 13.67
CA GLN A 39 -9.92 -4.41 13.37
C GLN A 39 -10.11 -3.78 11.98
N LYS A 40 -9.31 -4.20 11.00
CA LYS A 40 -9.37 -3.75 9.60
C LYS A 40 -9.83 -4.90 8.71
N PRO A 41 -10.70 -4.66 7.71
CA PRO A 41 -11.04 -5.68 6.72
C PRO A 41 -9.83 -6.07 5.86
N VAL A 42 -9.84 -7.30 5.36
CA VAL A 42 -8.84 -7.80 4.39
C VAL A 42 -9.29 -7.45 2.98
N LEU A 43 -8.42 -6.82 2.19
CA LEU A 43 -8.52 -6.82 0.73
C LEU A 43 -7.59 -7.90 0.18
N ALA A 44 -8.19 -8.98 -0.32
CA ALA A 44 -7.48 -10.06 -0.98
C ALA A 44 -7.49 -9.84 -2.50
N VAL A 45 -6.31 -9.67 -3.09
CA VAL A 45 -6.12 -9.51 -4.53
C VAL A 45 -5.62 -10.83 -5.13
N PHE A 46 -6.50 -11.50 -5.87
CA PHE A 46 -6.18 -12.68 -6.66
C PHE A 46 -5.79 -12.23 -8.07
N SER A 47 -4.62 -12.63 -8.55
CA SER A 47 -4.09 -12.15 -9.84
C SER A 47 -3.26 -13.20 -10.55
N GLY A 48 -2.90 -12.92 -11.80
CA GLY A 48 -1.92 -13.70 -12.57
C GLY A 48 -1.02 -12.73 -13.34
N SER A 49 0.18 -12.46 -12.82
CA SER A 49 1.07 -11.40 -13.30
C SER A 49 1.58 -11.57 -14.73
N ASP A 50 1.54 -12.80 -15.27
CA ASP A 50 2.04 -13.14 -16.61
C ASP A 50 0.93 -13.48 -17.63
N TRP A 51 -0.33 -13.62 -17.20
CA TRP A 51 -1.41 -14.03 -18.11
C TRP A 51 -2.75 -13.31 -17.90
N CYS A 52 -2.96 -12.60 -16.80
CA CYS A 52 -4.18 -11.84 -16.56
C CYS A 52 -3.98 -10.35 -16.91
N LYS A 53 -4.21 -10.00 -18.18
CA LYS A 53 -4.11 -8.61 -18.65
C LYS A 53 -5.00 -7.63 -17.87
N PRO A 54 -6.28 -7.92 -17.57
CA PRO A 54 -7.09 -7.02 -16.75
C PRO A 54 -6.55 -6.82 -15.32
N CYS A 55 -5.94 -7.85 -14.73
CA CYS A 55 -5.33 -7.76 -13.40
C CYS A 55 -4.13 -6.79 -13.40
N LEU A 56 -3.30 -6.84 -14.43
CA LEU A 56 -2.19 -5.90 -14.63
C LEU A 56 -2.69 -4.46 -14.79
N THR A 57 -3.74 -4.26 -15.59
CA THR A 57 -4.37 -2.95 -15.76
C THR A 57 -4.92 -2.42 -14.43
N LEU A 58 -5.63 -3.24 -13.65
CA LEU A 58 -6.13 -2.85 -12.32
C LEU A 58 -4.98 -2.49 -11.36
N LYS A 59 -3.91 -3.31 -11.38
CA LYS A 59 -2.73 -3.07 -10.54
C LYS A 59 -2.13 -1.70 -10.82
N GLN A 60 -1.92 -1.38 -12.09
CA GLN A 60 -1.35 -0.11 -12.53
C GLN A 60 -2.29 1.07 -12.32
N ALA A 61 -3.57 0.93 -12.66
CA ALA A 61 -4.51 2.04 -12.64
C ALA A 61 -5.00 2.41 -11.23
N ALA A 62 -4.96 1.48 -10.28
CA ALA A 62 -5.49 1.70 -8.94
C ALA A 62 -4.56 1.22 -7.82
N VAL A 63 -4.14 -0.05 -7.82
CA VAL A 63 -3.50 -0.66 -6.63
C VAL A 63 -2.09 -0.12 -6.34
N ASP A 64 -1.33 0.21 -7.38
CA ASP A 64 0.02 0.77 -7.27
C ASP A 64 0.01 2.30 -7.14
N GLN A 65 -1.15 2.94 -7.20
CA GLN A 65 -1.24 4.40 -7.11
C GLN A 65 -0.99 4.87 -5.67
N PRO A 66 -0.32 6.02 -5.47
CA PRO A 66 -0.06 6.58 -4.14
C PRO A 66 -1.34 6.79 -3.31
N GLU A 67 -2.43 7.17 -3.95
CA GLU A 67 -3.74 7.39 -3.34
C GLU A 67 -4.28 6.11 -2.72
N PHE A 68 -4.14 4.97 -3.41
CA PHE A 68 -4.53 3.67 -2.88
C PHE A 68 -3.66 3.28 -1.68
N THR A 69 -2.34 3.51 -1.77
CA THR A 69 -1.43 3.23 -0.64
C THR A 69 -1.84 4.01 0.61
N ARG A 70 -2.13 5.32 0.45
CA ARG A 70 -2.61 6.18 1.55
C ARG A 70 -3.94 5.69 2.12
N PHE A 71 -4.88 5.32 1.26
CA PHE A 71 -6.16 4.77 1.70
C PHE A 71 -5.99 3.46 2.46
N ALA A 72 -5.19 2.54 1.94
CA ALA A 72 -5.03 1.21 2.48
C ALA A 72 -4.32 1.20 3.84
N GLN A 73 -3.32 2.07 4.05
CA GLN A 73 -2.55 2.16 5.31
C GLN A 73 -3.44 2.21 6.55
N ASP A 74 -4.50 3.03 6.52
CA ASP A 74 -5.38 3.24 7.66
C ASP A 74 -6.61 2.33 7.66
N LYS A 75 -6.94 1.71 6.53
CA LYS A 75 -8.25 1.06 6.34
C LYS A 75 -8.20 -0.43 6.09
N LEU A 76 -7.09 -0.97 5.60
CA LEU A 76 -7.05 -2.33 5.08
C LEU A 76 -5.88 -3.14 5.65
N VAL A 77 -6.10 -4.44 5.76
CA VAL A 77 -5.02 -5.43 5.68
C VAL A 77 -4.96 -5.93 4.24
N LEU A 78 -3.78 -5.86 3.63
CA LEU A 78 -3.59 -6.21 2.23
C LEU A 78 -3.04 -7.63 2.11
N ALA A 79 -3.65 -8.42 1.22
CA ALA A 79 -3.17 -9.73 0.84
C ALA A 79 -3.15 -9.87 -0.69
N ARG A 80 -2.08 -10.46 -1.24
CA ARG A 80 -1.96 -10.68 -2.69
C ARG A 80 -1.56 -12.13 -2.96
N PHE A 81 -2.30 -12.76 -3.85
CA PHE A 81 -2.10 -14.11 -4.30
C PHE A 81 -1.91 -14.09 -5.82
N ASP A 82 -0.67 -14.28 -6.27
CA ASP A 82 -0.30 -14.29 -7.69
C ASP A 82 -0.18 -15.72 -8.24
N PHE A 83 -1.14 -16.13 -9.05
CA PHE A 83 -1.21 -17.45 -9.68
C PHE A 83 -0.47 -17.44 -11.01
N SER A 84 0.82 -17.10 -10.98
CA SER A 84 1.64 -17.04 -12.18
C SER A 84 1.78 -18.41 -12.86
N ARG A 85 1.77 -18.46 -14.20
CA ARG A 85 2.09 -19.70 -14.95
C ARG A 85 3.59 -19.94 -14.99
N ASN A 86 4.39 -18.89 -14.88
CA ASN A 86 5.83 -19.00 -14.74
C ASN A 86 6.20 -19.60 -13.37
N LYS A 87 6.87 -20.75 -13.39
CA LYS A 87 7.30 -21.46 -12.18
C LYS A 87 8.13 -20.60 -11.22
N LYS A 88 8.85 -19.59 -11.74
CA LYS A 88 9.68 -18.68 -10.93
C LYS A 88 8.86 -17.79 -9.98
N ASN A 89 7.60 -17.54 -10.30
CA ASN A 89 6.73 -16.59 -9.59
C ASN A 89 5.50 -17.27 -8.99
N ARG A 90 5.49 -18.61 -8.89
CA ARG A 90 4.37 -19.34 -8.27
C ARG A 90 4.40 -19.16 -6.76
N LEU A 91 3.22 -19.01 -6.17
CA LEU A 91 3.04 -19.11 -4.73
C LEU A 91 3.55 -20.47 -4.23
N SER A 92 4.12 -20.49 -3.03
CA SER A 92 4.43 -21.73 -2.32
C SER A 92 3.14 -22.53 -2.08
N ALA A 93 3.26 -23.85 -2.04
CA ALA A 93 2.20 -24.66 -1.44
C ALA A 93 2.11 -24.26 0.05
N GLU A 94 0.90 -23.96 0.51
CA GLU A 94 0.61 -23.68 1.92
C GLU A 94 0.52 -24.98 2.72
#